data_AF-A0A4V3DB02-F1
#
_entry.id   AF-A0A4V3DB02-F1
#
_cell.length_a   1.000
_cell.length_b   1.000
_cell.length_c   1.000
_cell.angle_alpha   90.00
_cell.angle_beta   90.00
_cell.angle_gamma   90.00
#
_symmetry.space_group_name_H-M   'P 1'
#
loop_
_entity.id
_entity.type
_entity.pdbx_description
1 polymer ?
#
loop_
_entity_poly.entity_id
_entity_poly.type
_entity_poly.pdbx_seq_one_letter_code
_entity_poly.pdbx_strand_id
1 'polypeptide(L)'
;MPPIVPHAIVTILKAKSNARMPAPPHDETGHTWHHCNELLFNLNKYGIARLINNPDYQTDLPVYEEVLSDDQIIAVLAYIKSTWPEEIQQRHDQMNAGGT
;
A
#
# COMPACT_ATOMS: atom_id res chain seq x y z
N MET A 1 3.24 -0.75 -26.07
CA MET A 1 4.41 -0.29 -25.29
C MET A 1 4.20 -0.78 -23.86
N PRO A 2 5.06 -1.68 -23.33
CA PRO A 2 4.93 -2.08 -21.93
C PRO A 2 5.36 -0.91 -21.04
N PRO A 3 4.60 -0.53 -20.00
CA PRO A 3 5.05 0.51 -19.08
C PRO A 3 6.28 -0.01 -18.34
N ILE A 4 7.37 0.75 -18.49
CA ILE A 4 8.60 0.58 -17.73
C ILE A 4 8.22 0.88 -16.28
N VAL A 5 8.05 -0.17 -15.47
CA VAL A 5 8.08 -0.05 -14.02
C VAL A 5 9.46 -0.54 -13.61
N PRO A 6 10.48 0.33 -13.63
CA PRO A 6 11.85 -0.10 -13.43
C PRO A 6 12.01 -0.57 -11.98
N HIS A 7 12.95 -1.50 -11.80
CA HIS A 7 13.51 -2.14 -10.60
C HIS A 7 13.48 -1.40 -9.24
N ALA A 8 13.13 -0.11 -9.18
CA ALA A 8 12.99 0.67 -7.95
C ALA A 8 11.84 0.20 -7.03
N ILE A 9 10.77 -0.42 -7.57
CA ILE A 9 9.63 -0.87 -6.74
C ILE A 9 9.95 -2.10 -5.88
N VAL A 10 10.91 -2.94 -6.29
CA VAL A 10 11.31 -4.12 -5.49
C VAL A 10 12.02 -3.73 -4.19
N THR A 11 12.45 -2.47 -4.04
CA THR A 11 13.09 -1.98 -2.80
C THR A 11 12.07 -1.47 -1.76
N ILE A 12 10.79 -1.31 -2.13
CA ILE A 12 9.73 -0.89 -1.19
C ILE A 12 9.33 -2.03 -0.22
N LEU A 13 9.80 -3.26 -0.46
CA LEU A 13 9.37 -4.46 0.29
C LEU A 13 10.45 -5.07 1.21
N LYS A 14 11.61 -4.44 1.39
CA LYS A 14 12.61 -4.93 2.35
C LYS A 14 12.46 -4.23 3.69
N ALA A 15 11.84 -4.95 4.63
CA ALA A 15 11.91 -4.67 6.06
C ALA A 15 13.35 -4.34 6.47
N LYS A 16 13.56 -3.14 7.05
CA LYS A 16 14.80 -2.85 7.75
C LYS A 16 14.82 -3.69 9.04
N SER A 17 15.91 -4.41 9.25
CA SER A 17 16.09 -5.37 10.35
C SER A 17 16.42 -4.67 11.67
N ASN A 18 15.51 -3.82 12.17
CA ASN A 18 15.71 -3.12 13.44
C ASN A 18 14.39 -3.01 14.23
N ALA A 19 14.07 -4.07 14.98
CA ALA A 19 13.22 -4.07 16.18
C ALA A 19 11.80 -3.44 16.10
N ARG A 20 11.26 -3.18 14.91
CA ARG A 20 9.86 -2.83 14.69
C ARG A 20 9.27 -3.83 13.70
N MET A 21 8.01 -4.20 13.91
CA MET A 21 7.35 -5.25 13.12
C MET A 21 7.49 -4.93 11.62
N PRO A 22 7.86 -5.91 10.78
CA PRO A 22 7.96 -5.69 9.35
C PRO A 22 6.62 -5.16 8.83
N ALA A 23 6.65 -4.29 7.81
CA ALA A 23 5.44 -3.98 7.05
C ALA A 23 4.77 -5.32 6.71
N PRO A 24 3.47 -5.49 7.00
CA PRO A 24 2.82 -6.78 6.83
C PRO A 24 3.00 -7.24 5.39
N PRO A 25 3.13 -8.56 5.14
CA PRO A 25 3.20 -9.06 3.78
C PRO A 25 2.04 -8.47 2.99
N HIS A 26 2.32 -7.95 1.80
CA HIS A 26 1.32 -7.40 0.89
C HIS A 26 0.76 -8.48 -0.04
N ASP A 27 0.85 -9.76 0.36
CA ASP A 27 0.34 -10.93 -0.36
C ASP A 27 -0.92 -11.52 0.32
N GLU A 28 -1.35 -12.70 -0.13
CA GLU A 28 -2.52 -13.41 0.40
C GLU A 28 -2.46 -13.75 1.90
N THR A 29 -1.28 -13.73 2.50
CA THR A 29 -1.09 -13.93 3.96
C THR A 29 -1.14 -12.62 4.75
N GLY A 30 -1.30 -11.51 4.04
CA GLY A 30 -1.21 -10.13 4.51
C GLY A 30 -2.47 -9.52 5.11
N HIS A 31 -2.29 -8.36 5.74
CA HIS A 31 -3.40 -7.53 6.21
C HIS A 31 -3.88 -6.50 5.16
N THR A 32 -3.08 -6.25 4.12
CA THR A 32 -3.28 -5.16 3.16
C THR A 32 -4.62 -5.23 2.42
N TRP A 33 -5.08 -6.42 2.05
CA TRP A 33 -6.32 -6.59 1.27
C TRP A 33 -7.60 -6.31 2.07
N HIS A 34 -7.54 -6.17 3.39
CA HIS A 34 -8.71 -5.85 4.22
C HIS A 34 -9.13 -4.37 4.14
N HIS A 35 -8.36 -3.53 3.46
CA HIS A 35 -8.59 -2.09 3.40
C HIS A 35 -8.98 -1.64 1.98
N CYS A 36 -9.92 -0.71 1.88
CA CYS A 36 -10.32 -0.13 0.61
C CYS A 36 -9.18 0.68 -0.05
N ASN A 37 -9.30 0.91 -1.36
CA ASN A 37 -8.30 1.62 -2.16
C ASN A 37 -7.97 3.00 -1.59
N GLU A 38 -8.97 3.75 -1.17
CA GLU A 38 -8.80 5.11 -0.66
C GLU A 38 -7.94 5.12 0.61
N LEU A 39 -8.22 4.23 1.56
CA LEU A 39 -7.43 4.13 2.78
C LEU A 39 -5.98 3.73 2.48
N LEU A 40 -5.78 2.75 1.59
CA LEU A 40 -4.44 2.31 1.19
C LEU A 40 -3.66 3.43 0.49
N PHE A 41 -4.32 4.18 -0.39
CA PHE A 41 -3.74 5.35 -1.05
C PHE A 41 -3.34 6.40 -0.02
N ASN A 42 -4.26 6.80 0.85
CA ASN A 42 -4.04 7.82 1.87
C ASN A 42 -2.93 7.43 2.86
N LEU A 43 -2.87 6.15 3.26
CA LEU A 43 -1.83 5.64 4.17
C LEU A 43 -0.45 5.75 3.53
N ASN A 44 -0.31 5.39 2.26
CA ASN A 44 0.97 5.47 1.53
C ASN A 44 1.34 6.91 1.19
N LYS A 45 0.37 7.73 0.81
CA LYS A 45 0.61 9.14 0.46
C LYS A 45 0.98 9.95 1.69
N TYR A 46 0.15 9.93 2.74
CA TYR A 46 0.23 10.86 3.87
C TYR A 46 0.84 10.26 5.15
N GLY A 47 0.92 8.93 5.23
CA GLY A 47 1.36 8.24 6.45
C GLY A 47 0.28 8.14 7.51
N ILE A 48 0.42 7.14 8.40
CA ILE A 48 -0.55 6.86 9.47
C ILE A 48 -0.69 8.03 10.46
N ALA A 49 0.41 8.69 10.84
CA ALA A 49 0.42 9.77 11.82
C ALA A 49 -0.51 10.93 11.41
N ARG A 50 -0.54 11.26 10.10
CA ARG A 50 -1.44 12.28 9.55
C ARG A 50 -2.89 11.82 9.52
N LEU A 51 -3.16 10.56 9.17
CA LEU A 51 -4.53 10.03 9.11
C LEU A 51 -5.21 9.93 10.48
N ILE A 52 -4.45 9.62 11.54
CA ILE A 52 -5.00 9.56 12.91
C ILE A 52 -4.83 10.88 13.68
N ASN A 53 -4.33 11.93 13.03
CA ASN A 53 -4.03 13.23 13.63
C ASN A 53 -3.18 13.11 14.92
N ASN A 54 -2.18 12.24 14.90
CA ASN A 54 -1.25 12.03 16.01
C ASN A 54 0.20 12.17 15.50
N PRO A 55 0.82 13.35 15.62
CA PRO A 55 2.17 13.59 15.13
C PRO A 55 3.25 12.80 15.88
N ASP A 56 2.96 12.34 17.10
CA ASP A 56 3.89 11.57 17.93
C ASP A 56 3.85 10.06 17.61
N TYR A 57 2.94 9.63 16.72
CA TYR A 57 2.84 8.23 16.32
C TYR A 57 4.06 7.81 15.49
N GLN A 58 4.90 6.95 16.06
CA GLN A 58 6.10 6.44 15.39
C GLN A 58 5.77 5.25 14.50
N THR A 59 6.12 5.34 13.23
CA THR A 59 6.03 4.24 12.26
C THR A 59 7.26 4.23 11.37
N ASP A 60 7.58 3.04 10.83
CA ASP A 60 8.61 2.88 9.80
C ASP A 60 8.01 2.87 8.39
N LEU A 61 6.68 3.01 8.27
CA LEU A 61 6.03 3.16 6.97
C LEU A 61 6.51 4.46 6.31
N PRO A 62 7.14 4.37 5.13
CA PRO A 62 7.53 5.56 4.38
C PRO A 62 6.30 6.36 3.93
N VAL A 63 6.46 7.67 3.86
CA VAL A 63 5.47 8.62 3.34
C VAL A 63 5.88 9.01 1.93
N TYR A 64 4.97 8.91 0.97
CA TYR A 64 5.28 9.10 -0.46
C TYR A 64 4.76 10.40 -1.08
N GLU A 65 4.08 11.27 -0.33
CA GLU A 65 3.50 12.54 -0.83
C GLU A 65 4.45 13.35 -1.74
N GLU A 66 5.73 13.44 -1.37
CA GLU A 66 6.76 14.20 -2.10
C GLU A 66 7.72 13.31 -2.91
N VAL A 67 7.44 12.00 -3.01
CA VAL A 67 8.32 11.00 -3.64
C VAL A 67 7.69 10.39 -4.89
N LEU A 68 6.38 10.13 -4.85
CA LEU A 68 5.61 9.54 -5.95
C LEU A 68 4.41 10.42 -6.27
N SER A 69 4.07 10.53 -7.55
CA SER A 69 2.79 11.12 -7.94
C SER A 69 1.62 10.21 -7.56
N ASP A 70 0.41 10.77 -7.51
CA ASP A 70 -0.81 10.02 -7.23
C ASP A 70 -0.99 8.84 -8.19
N ASP A 71 -0.76 9.06 -9.50
CA ASP A 71 -0.81 8.02 -10.52
C ASP A 71 0.21 6.90 -10.26
N GLN A 72 1.40 7.24 -9.77
CA GLN A 72 2.42 6.25 -9.43
C GLN A 72 2.02 5.43 -8.19
N ILE A 73 1.46 6.06 -7.16
CA ILE A 73 0.93 5.37 -5.98
C ILE A 73 -0.20 4.41 -6.39
N ILE A 74 -1.14 4.89 -7.22
CA ILE A 74 -2.22 4.06 -7.76
C ILE A 74 -1.67 2.88 -8.56
N ALA A 75 -0.70 3.12 -9.44
CA ALA A 75 -0.09 2.07 -10.26
C ALA A 75 0.63 1.00 -9.41
N VAL A 76 1.33 1.41 -8.34
CA VAL A 76 1.96 0.48 -7.40
C VAL A 76 0.92 -0.37 -6.69
N LEU A 77 -0.15 0.24 -6.16
CA LEU A 77 -1.23 -0.47 -5.47
C LEU A 77 -1.96 -1.45 -6.41
N ALA A 78 -2.20 -1.03 -7.66
CA ALA A 78 -2.78 -1.88 -8.69
C ALA A 78 -1.87 -3.07 -9.05
N TYR A 79 -0.56 -2.84 -9.17
CA TYR A 79 0.41 -3.91 -9.39
C TYR A 79 0.40 -4.91 -8.23
N ILE A 80 0.45 -4.45 -6.98
CA ILE A 80 0.36 -5.32 -5.80
C ILE A 80 -0.92 -6.16 -5.84
N LYS A 81 -2.08 -5.52 -6.06
CA LYS A 81 -3.36 -6.23 -6.17
C LYS A 81 -3.35 -7.30 -7.25
N SER A 82 -2.72 -7.04 -8.39
CA SER A 82 -2.64 -8.00 -9.50
C SER A 82 -1.88 -9.29 -9.16
N THR A 83 -1.09 -9.29 -8.07
CA THR A 83 -0.36 -10.48 -7.59
C THR A 83 -1.18 -11.35 -6.65
N TRP A 84 -2.35 -10.89 -6.18
CA TRP A 84 -3.20 -11.66 -5.27
C TRP A 84 -3.97 -12.76 -6.02
N PRO A 85 -4.35 -13.86 -5.34
CA PRO A 85 -5.32 -14.81 -5.85
C PRO A 85 -6.61 -14.12 -6.31
N GLU A 86 -7.23 -14.64 -7.38
CA GLU A 86 -8.42 -14.03 -8.00
C GLU A 86 -9.56 -13.81 -7.00
N GLU A 87 -9.80 -14.77 -6.10
CA GLU A 87 -10.81 -14.65 -5.04
C GLU A 87 -10.59 -13.42 -4.14
N ILE A 88 -9.32 -13.13 -3.78
CA ILE A 88 -8.97 -11.98 -2.96
C ILE A 88 -9.17 -10.69 -3.75
N GLN A 89 -8.81 -10.66 -5.04
CA GLN A 89 -9.06 -9.51 -5.91
C GLN A 89 -10.57 -9.20 -5.98
N GLN A 90 -11.40 -10.21 -6.20
CA GLN A 90 -12.86 -10.08 -6.26
C GLN A 90 -13.46 -9.58 -4.94
N ARG A 91 -13.00 -10.11 -3.79
CA ARG A 91 -13.44 -9.64 -2.48
C ARG A 91 -13.08 -8.17 -2.25
N HIS A 92 -11.88 -7.78 -2.65
CA HIS A 92 -11.42 -6.41 -2.56
C HIS A 92 -12.22 -5.47 -3.50
N ASP A 93 -12.54 -5.90 -4.71
CA ASP A 93 -13.41 -5.16 -5.63
C ASP A 93 -14.81 -4.94 -5.05
N GLN A 94 -15.40 -5.98 -4.45
CA GLN A 94 -16.70 -5.87 -3.79
C GLN A 94 -16.68 -4.85 -2.64
N MET A 95 -15.61 -4.84 -1.83
CA MET A 95 -15.43 -3.86 -0.77
C MET A 95 -15.36 -2.43 -1.32
N ASN A 96 -14.63 -2.22 -2.42
CA ASN A 96 -14.52 -0.91 -3.06
C ASN A 96 -15.84 -0.47 -3.72
N ALA A 97 -16.63 -1.41 -4.25
CA ALA A 97 -17.93 -1.12 -4.85
C ALA A 97 -19.04 -0.83 -3.82
N GLY A 98 -18.90 -1.35 -2.60
CA GLY A 98 -19.89 -1.19 -1.51
C GLY A 98 -19.64 0.01 -0.58
N GLY A 99 -18.59 0.79 -0.80
CA GLY A 99 -18.28 1.97 0.01
C GLY A 99 -19.11 3.19 -0.40
N THR A 100 -20.24 3.39 0.27
CA THR A 100 -21.01 4.66 0.31
C THR A 100 -20.65 5.48 1.52
#